data_AF-A0A511W6G6-F1
#
_entry.id   AF-A0A511W6G6-F1
#
_cell.length_a   1.000
_cell.length_b   1.000
_cell.length_c   1.000
_cell.angle_alpha   90.00
_cell.angle_beta   90.00
_cell.angle_gamma   90.00
#
_symmetry.space_group_name_H-M   'P 1'
#
loop_
_entity.id
_entity.type
_entity.pdbx_description
1 polymer ?
#
loop_
_entity_poly.entity_id
_entity_poly.type
_entity_poly.pdbx_seq_one_letter_code
_entity_poly.pdbx_strand_id
1 'polypeptide(L)' 'MENKFLNQAKQAMQNLSGRDRQPNGQAQADEQEVKAIQQCIQSAYESCSPEEEQELQQLENQLNEYK' A
#
# COMPACT_ATOMS: atom_id res chain seq x y z
N MET A 1 -12.99 -7.56 13.01
CA MET A 1 -12.26 -8.56 12.20
C MET A 1 -11.00 -7.86 11.76
N GLU A 2 -9.83 -8.43 12.00
CA GLU A 2 -8.58 -7.80 11.56
C GLU A 2 -8.56 -7.80 10.03
N ASN A 3 -8.47 -6.61 9.42
CA ASN A 3 -8.56 -6.46 7.98
C ASN A 3 -7.24 -6.92 7.35
N LYS A 4 -7.22 -8.19 6.92
CA LYS A 4 -6.04 -8.83 6.32
C LYS A 4 -5.52 -8.06 5.10
N PHE A 5 -6.40 -7.36 4.39
CA PHE A 5 -6.06 -6.52 3.25
C PHE A 5 -5.29 -5.27 3.65
N LEU A 6 -5.66 -4.63 4.77
CA LEU A 6 -4.91 -3.48 5.31
C LEU A 6 -3.49 -3.88 5.69
N ASN A 7 -3.32 -5.03 6.35
CA ASN A 7 -1.99 -5.55 6.71
C ASN A 7 -1.14 -5.89 5.46
N GLN A 8 -1.74 -6.49 4.44
CA GLN A 8 -1.06 -6.76 3.17
C GLN A 8 -0.65 -5.46 2.46
N ALA A 9 -1.55 -4.48 2.38
CA ALA A 9 -1.27 -3.19 1.78
C ALA A 9 -0.12 -2.47 2.51
N LYS A 10 -0.13 -2.48 3.86
CA LYS A 10 0.93 -1.88 4.69
C LYS A 10 2.29 -2.51 4.45
N GLN A 11 2.35 -3.84 4.36
CA GLN A 11 3.60 -4.56 4.09
C GLN A 11 4.12 -4.28 2.68
N ALA A 12 3.24 -4.29 1.69
CA ALA A 12 3.60 -3.98 0.31
C ALA A 12 4.09 -2.52 0.17
N MET A 13 3.44 -1.55 0.82
CA MET A 13 3.90 -0.16 0.86
C MET A 13 5.26 0.04 1.55
N GLN A 14 5.53 -0.69 2.63
CA GLN A 14 6.85 -0.68 3.26
C GLN A 14 7.94 -1.23 2.35
N ASN A 15 7.65 -2.29 1.59
CA ASN A 15 8.58 -2.82 0.60
C ASN A 15 8.81 -1.82 -0.54
N LEU A 16 7.76 -1.18 -1.04
CA LEU A 16 7.83 -0.14 -2.07
C LEU A 16 8.71 1.03 -1.61
N SER A 17 8.50 1.52 -0.39
CA SER A 17 9.26 2.64 0.17
C SER A 17 10.68 2.29 0.59
N GLY A 18 10.93 1.05 1.01
CA GLY A 18 12.27 0.58 1.37
C GLY A 18 13.19 0.41 0.16
N ARG A 19 12.62 0.15 -1.02
CA ARG A 19 13.35 -0.18 -2.26
C ARG A 19 13.98 1.05 -2.94
N ASP A 20 13.46 2.24 -2.68
CA ASP A 20 13.98 3.51 -3.21
C ASP A 20 15.38 3.87 -2.65
N ARG A 21 15.80 3.27 -1.54
CA ARG A 21 17.10 3.55 -0.89
C ARG A 21 18.28 2.70 -1.38
N GLN A 22 18.10 1.81 -2.36
CA GLN A 22 19.19 0.97 -2.87
C GLN A 22 19.83 1.58 -4.13
N PRO A 23 21.12 2.00 -4.09
CA PRO A 23 21.74 2.80 -5.14
C PRO A 23 22.05 2.05 -6.45
N ASN A 24 21.66 0.78 -6.63
CA ASN A 24 22.18 -0.02 -7.75
C ASN A 24 21.20 -1.05 -8.36
N GLY A 25 19.88 -0.87 -8.26
CA GLY A 25 18.95 -1.82 -8.85
C GLY A 25 17.53 -1.30 -8.97
N GLN A 26 17.24 -0.69 -10.12
CA GLN A 26 15.90 -0.50 -10.68
C GLN A 26 14.87 0.16 -9.73
N ALA A 27 14.95 1.49 -9.67
CA ALA A 27 13.88 2.37 -9.20
C ALA A 27 12.72 2.40 -10.22
N GLN A 28 12.12 1.25 -10.48
CA GLN A 28 10.77 1.17 -11.00
C GLN A 28 10.00 0.47 -9.90
N ALA A 29 9.26 1.25 -9.09
CA ALA A 29 8.13 0.72 -8.37
C ALA A 29 7.33 -0.12 -9.37
N ASP A 30 7.40 -1.46 -9.25
CA ASP A 30 6.77 -2.36 -10.20
C ASP A 30 5.29 -1.95 -10.27
N GLU A 31 4.80 -1.52 -11.43
CA GLU A 31 3.40 -1.08 -11.59
C GLU A 31 2.40 -2.15 -11.11
N GLN A 32 2.84 -3.41 -11.09
CA GLN A 32 2.13 -4.53 -10.48
C GLN A 32 1.99 -4.41 -8.96
N GLU A 33 3.04 -4.00 -8.23
CA GLU A 33 2.98 -3.77 -6.78
C GLU A 33 2.03 -2.61 -6.47
N VAL A 34 2.14 -1.50 -7.21
CA VAL A 34 1.25 -0.35 -7.03
C VAL A 34 -0.22 -0.74 -7.23
N LYS A 35 -0.52 -1.49 -8.30
CA LYS A 35 -1.87 -2.00 -8.57
C LYS A 35 -2.36 -2.97 -7.49
N ALA A 36 -1.50 -3.87 -7.01
CA ALA A 36 -1.86 -4.82 -5.97
C ALA A 36 -2.21 -4.12 -4.64
N ILE A 37 -1.41 -3.10 -4.26
CA ILE A 37 -1.69 -2.27 -3.08
C ILE A 37 -3.02 -1.54 -3.26
N GLN A 38 -3.26 -0.94 -4.44
CA GLN A 38 -4.50 -0.22 -4.72
C GLN A 38 -5.73 -1.13 -4.59
N GLN A 39 -5.66 -2.36 -5.10
CA GLN A 39 -6.74 -3.33 -4.93
C GLN A 39 -6.92 -3.75 -3.47
N CYS A 40 -5.84 -3.97 -2.73
CA CYS A 40 -5.92 -4.29 -1.31
C CYS A 40 -6.56 -3.16 -0.51
N ILE A 41 -6.21 -1.90 -0.80
CA ILE A 41 -6.81 -0.73 -0.15
C ILE A 41 -8.32 -0.67 -0.43
N GLN A 42 -8.74 -0.85 -1.68
CA GLN A 42 -10.16 -0.84 -2.03
C GLN A 42 -10.94 -1.97 -1.35
N SER A 43 -10.42 -3.21 -1.40
CA SER A 43 -11.06 -4.34 -0.70
C SER A 43 -11.04 -4.17 0.82
N ALA A 44 -10.01 -3.53 1.36
CA ALA A 44 -9.96 -3.19 2.76
C ALA A 44 -11.05 -2.18 3.11
N TYR A 45 -11.28 -1.13 2.31
CA TYR A 45 -12.36 -0.14 2.53
C TYR A 45 -13.74 -0.79 2.58
N GLU A 46 -14.01 -1.80 1.75
CA GLU A 46 -15.29 -2.53 1.76
C GLU A 46 -15.54 -3.32 3.05
N SER A 47 -14.48 -3.66 3.78
CA SER A 47 -14.54 -4.48 5.01
C SER A 47 -13.94 -3.78 6.24
N CYS A 48 -13.61 -2.48 6.16
CA CYS A 48 -12.91 -1.78 7.22
C CYS A 48 -13.85 -1.19 8.26
N SER A 49 -13.32 -1.08 9.48
CA SER A 49 -13.92 -0.27 10.54
C SER A 49 -13.54 1.21 10.34
N PRO A 50 -14.30 2.17 10.89
CA PRO A 50 -13.97 3.60 10.77
C PRO A 50 -12.58 3.98 11.32
N GLU A 51 -12.04 3.20 12.27
CA GLU A 51 -10.66 3.37 12.75
C GLU A 51 -9.62 2.94 11.71
N GLU A 52 -9.89 1.87 10.96
CA GLU A 52 -9.01 1.36 9.90
C GLU A 52 -9.09 2.23 8.63
N GLU A 53 -10.21 2.93 8.43
CA GLU A 53 -10.41 3.88 7.32
C GLU A 53 -9.33 4.98 7.32
N GLN A 54 -8.99 5.54 8.49
CA GLN A 54 -7.92 6.53 8.60
C GLN A 54 -6.54 5.97 8.22
N GLU A 55 -6.29 4.69 8.51
CA GLU A 55 -5.03 4.04 8.14
C GLU A 55 -4.99 3.74 6.64
N LEU A 56 -6.10 3.32 6.05
CA LEU A 56 -6.23 3.11 4.61
C LEU A 56 -6.03 4.40 3.82
N GLN A 57 -6.59 5.51 4.31
CA GLN A 57 -6.49 6.81 3.66
C GLN A 57 -5.04 7.33 3.63
N GLN A 58 -4.29 7.10 4.72
CA GLN A 58 -2.85 7.40 4.75
C GLN A 58 -2.06 6.51 3.80
N LEU A 59 -2.45 5.24 3.68
CA LEU A 59 -1.80 4.31 2.77
C LEU A 59 -2.02 4.67 1.30
N GLU A 60 -3.25 5.03 0.96
CA GLU A 60 -3.64 5.44 -0.38
C GLU A 60 -2.91 6.71 -0.81
N ASN A 61 -2.80 7.71 0.07
CA ASN A 61 -2.05 8.93 -0.22
C ASN A 61 -0.59 8.63 -0.52
N GLN A 62 0.08 7.84 0.33
CA GLN A 62 1.47 7.45 0.09
C GLN A 62 1.61 6.68 -1.23
N LEU A 63 0.69 5.76 -1.54
CA LEU A 63 0.71 5.02 -2.81
C LEU A 63 0.58 5.96 -4.02
N ASN A 64 -0.25 6.99 -3.89
CA ASN A 64 -0.48 7.97 -4.94
C ASN A 64 0.72 8.93 -5.10
N GLU A 65 1.52 9.15 -4.05
CA GLU A 65 2.82 9.86 -4.15
C GLU A 65 3.90 9.03 -4.86
N TYR A 66 3.79 7.70 -4.84
CA TYR A 66 4.68 6.80 -5.60
C TYR A 66 4.34 6.70 -7.09
N LYS A 67 3.15 7.15 -7.51
CA LYS A 67 2.64 7.05 -8.88
C LYS A 67 3.04 8.27 -9.72
#